data_AF-A0A7Z8QBC3-F1
#
_entry.id   AF-A0A7Z8QBC3-F1
#
_cell.length_a   1.000
_cell.length_b   1.000
_cell.length_c   1.000
_cell.angle_alpha   90.00
_cell.angle_beta   90.00
_cell.angle_gamma   90.00
#
_symmetry.space_group_name_H-M   'P 1'
#
loop_
_entity.id
_entity.type
_entity.pdbx_description
1 polymer ?
#
loop_
_entity_poly.entity_id
_entity_poly.type
_entity_poly.pdbx_seq_one_letter_code
_entity_poly.pdbx_strand_id
1 'polypeptide(L)'
;MLGVWDTVKTTTDSDFHDNLLPESVIKGYHAMAIDEKRLFFSVLQWQADPRIIQTWFSGVHSDVGGGYDACGLSDCALVWMIDHAYKHGMRVKASAVKKLKKDACDTLHDSYDGIWKAFGIKVRSIADSAVIDVSTQERVEKVADYNPDNLPTEPKYKT
;
A
#
# COMPACT_ATOMS: atom_id res chain seq x y z
N MET A 1 -17.87 -3.66 -2.93
CA MET A 1 -16.40 -3.84 -3.00
C MET A 1 -15.82 -3.85 -1.59
N LEU A 2 -14.61 -4.37 -1.41
CA LEU A 2 -13.83 -4.26 -0.18
C LEU A 2 -12.49 -3.60 -0.50
N GLY A 3 -12.16 -2.52 0.19
CA GLY A 3 -10.88 -1.82 0.09
C GLY A 3 -10.14 -1.91 1.41
N VAL A 4 -8.88 -2.32 1.38
CA VAL A 4 -8.01 -2.43 2.56
C VAL A 4 -6.67 -1.76 2.28
N TRP A 5 -6.05 -1.25 3.34
CA TRP A 5 -4.71 -0.65 3.30
C TRP A 5 -3.79 -1.48 4.19
N ASP A 6 -2.70 -1.92 3.59
CA ASP A 6 -1.55 -2.56 4.20
C ASP A 6 -1.88 -3.54 5.32
N THR A 7 -2.72 -4.53 5.01
CA THR A 7 -3.20 -5.51 5.99
C THR A 7 -2.01 -6.22 6.64
N VAL A 8 -1.90 -6.13 7.97
CA VAL A 8 -0.82 -6.76 8.74
C VAL A 8 -1.35 -7.99 9.46
N LYS A 9 -0.65 -9.12 9.33
CA LYS A 9 -0.94 -10.29 10.18
C LYS A 9 -0.22 -10.13 11.52
N THR A 10 -0.99 -10.05 12.61
CA THR A 10 -0.46 -9.88 13.97
C THR A 10 -0.40 -11.17 14.78
N THR A 11 -1.08 -12.24 14.34
CA THR A 11 -1.13 -13.53 15.03
C THR A 11 -0.25 -14.58 14.33
N THR A 12 0.22 -15.57 15.08
CA THR A 12 0.96 -16.72 14.54
C THR A 12 0.05 -17.88 14.13
N ASP A 13 -1.26 -17.74 14.29
CA ASP A 13 -2.21 -18.84 14.07
C ASP A 13 -2.25 -19.24 12.59
N SER A 14 -2.06 -20.54 12.35
CA SER A 14 -2.08 -21.17 11.02
C SER A 14 -3.49 -21.32 10.46
N ASP A 15 -4.49 -21.34 11.33
CA ASP A 15 -5.85 -21.81 11.00
C ASP A 15 -6.79 -20.68 10.56
N PHE A 16 -6.29 -19.45 10.50
CA PHE A 16 -7.03 -18.28 10.04
C PHE A 16 -6.83 -18.05 8.53
N HIS A 17 -7.88 -18.29 7.75
CA HIS A 17 -7.95 -18.02 6.31
C HIS A 17 -8.19 -16.54 5.98
N ASP A 18 -7.53 -15.63 6.70
CA ASP A 18 -7.73 -14.17 6.62
C ASP A 18 -7.25 -13.54 5.30
N ASN A 19 -6.76 -14.37 4.37
CA ASN A 19 -6.27 -13.94 3.08
C ASN A 19 -7.16 -14.37 1.89
N LEU A 20 -8.36 -14.89 2.14
CA LEU A 20 -9.36 -15.16 1.12
C LEU A 20 -10.35 -14.00 1.01
N LEU A 21 -10.65 -13.57 -0.20
CA LEU A 21 -11.71 -12.58 -0.42
C LEU A 21 -13.09 -13.24 -0.22
N PRO A 22 -13.94 -12.74 0.68
CA PRO A 22 -15.25 -13.34 0.92
C PRO A 22 -16.09 -13.43 -0.37
N GLU A 23 -16.90 -14.47 -0.50
CA GLU A 23 -17.75 -14.68 -1.69
C GLU A 23 -18.75 -13.54 -1.92
N SER A 24 -19.22 -12.92 -0.84
CA SER A 24 -20.13 -11.76 -0.88
C SER A 24 -19.47 -10.49 -1.44
N VAL A 25 -18.14 -10.46 -1.59
CA VAL A 25 -17.42 -9.31 -2.11
C VAL A 25 -17.21 -9.43 -3.62
N ILE A 26 -17.77 -8.47 -4.36
CA ILE A 26 -17.72 -8.41 -5.82
C ILE A 26 -16.30 -8.12 -6.34
N LYS A 27 -15.56 -7.24 -5.65
CA LYS A 27 -14.20 -6.81 -6.03
C LYS A 27 -13.42 -6.38 -4.79
N GLY A 28 -12.18 -6.83 -4.70
CA GLY A 28 -11.24 -6.50 -3.62
C GLY A 28 -10.11 -5.59 -4.11
N TYR A 29 -9.73 -4.62 -3.30
CA TYR A 29 -8.64 -3.68 -3.54
C TYR A 29 -7.71 -3.62 -2.33
N HIS A 30 -6.41 -3.78 -2.54
CA HIS A 30 -5.41 -3.74 -1.47
C HIS A 30 -4.26 -2.82 -1.85
N ALA A 31 -4.10 -1.71 -1.13
CA ALA A 31 -2.95 -0.82 -1.24
C ALA A 31 -1.86 -1.28 -0.25
N MET A 32 -0.65 -1.57 -0.72
CA MET A 32 0.41 -2.18 0.10
C MET A 32 1.67 -1.31 0.12
N ALA A 33 2.32 -1.24 1.29
CA ALA A 33 3.53 -0.44 1.52
C ALA A 33 4.79 -1.17 1.05
N ILE A 34 5.63 -0.49 0.25
CA ILE A 34 6.93 -0.99 -0.24
C ILE A 34 8.00 -0.93 0.84
N ASP A 35 8.07 0.19 1.58
CA ASP A 35 9.22 0.55 2.43
C ASP A 35 9.06 0.09 3.89
N GLU A 36 7.92 -0.52 4.25
CA GLU A 36 7.70 -1.04 5.58
C GLU A 36 8.58 -2.26 5.86
N LYS A 37 9.43 -2.12 6.89
CA LYS A 37 10.52 -3.06 7.18
C LYS A 37 10.49 -3.61 8.61
N ARG A 38 9.55 -3.18 9.47
CA ARG A 38 9.41 -3.71 10.84
C ARG A 38 8.98 -5.17 10.77
N LEU A 39 9.69 -6.04 11.51
CA LEU A 39 9.46 -7.50 11.51
C LEU A 39 7.98 -7.89 11.72
N PHE A 40 7.32 -7.21 12.67
CA PHE A 40 5.93 -7.49 13.05
C PHE A 40 4.88 -6.84 12.14
N PHE A 41 5.31 -6.13 11.10
CA PHE A 41 4.44 -5.50 10.09
C PHE A 41 4.54 -6.26 8.75
N SER A 42 4.54 -7.59 8.81
CA SER A 42 4.49 -8.43 7.62
C SER A 42 3.14 -8.25 6.92
N VAL A 43 3.16 -7.86 5.64
CA VAL A 43 1.94 -7.75 4.83
C VAL A 43 1.28 -9.11 4.63
N LEU A 44 -0.02 -9.15 4.88
CA LEU A 44 -0.88 -10.27 4.57
C LEU A 44 -1.50 -10.05 3.19
N GLN A 45 -0.83 -10.55 2.16
CA GLN A 45 -1.39 -10.53 0.81
C GLN A 45 -2.54 -11.51 0.69
N TRP A 46 -3.58 -11.11 -0.04
CA TRP A 46 -4.65 -12.02 -0.42
C TRP A 46 -4.15 -13.10 -1.37
N GLN A 47 -4.78 -14.27 -1.33
CA GLN A 47 -4.56 -15.32 -2.32
C GLN A 47 -5.02 -14.86 -3.70
N ALA A 48 -4.45 -15.46 -4.74
CA ALA A 48 -4.77 -15.14 -6.11
C ALA A 48 -6.27 -15.36 -6.40
N ASP A 49 -6.96 -14.28 -6.78
CA ASP A 49 -8.36 -14.29 -7.18
C ASP A 49 -8.54 -13.20 -8.26
N PRO A 50 -9.22 -13.47 -9.39
CA PRO A 50 -9.43 -12.48 -10.45
C PRO A 50 -10.25 -11.24 -10.01
N ARG A 51 -10.98 -11.33 -8.90
CA ARG A 51 -11.72 -10.22 -8.29
C ARG A 51 -10.81 -9.28 -7.49
N ILE A 52 -9.56 -9.65 -7.27
CA ILE A 52 -8.62 -8.90 -6.43
C ILE A 52 -7.69 -8.06 -7.29
N ILE A 53 -7.44 -6.83 -6.85
CA ILE A 53 -6.35 -5.98 -7.32
C ILE A 53 -5.50 -5.60 -6.10
N GLN A 54 -4.24 -5.98 -6.12
CA GLN A 54 -3.26 -5.59 -5.11
C GLN A 54 -2.21 -4.71 -5.79
N THR A 55 -1.99 -3.52 -5.25
CA THR A 55 -1.10 -2.51 -5.82
C THR A 55 -0.13 -2.01 -4.75
N TRP A 56 1.14 -1.95 -5.10
CA TRP A 56 2.22 -1.48 -4.23
C TRP A 56 2.42 0.04 -4.38
N PHE A 57 2.64 0.71 -3.25
CA PHE A 57 2.87 2.15 -3.15
C PHE A 57 4.14 2.41 -2.34
N SER A 58 4.90 3.43 -2.75
CA SER A 58 6.00 3.99 -1.97
C SER A 58 5.50 4.48 -0.62
N GLY A 59 6.22 4.17 0.45
CA GLY A 59 5.86 4.50 1.82
C GLY A 59 6.01 3.32 2.79
N VAL A 60 6.14 3.63 4.07
CA VAL A 60 5.90 2.67 5.17
C VAL A 60 4.40 2.49 5.44
N HIS A 61 4.03 1.67 6.43
CA HIS A 61 2.63 1.33 6.71
C HIS A 61 1.66 2.53 6.74
N SER A 62 2.02 3.60 7.45
CA SER A 62 1.20 4.82 7.57
C SER A 62 1.38 5.81 6.42
N ASP A 63 2.42 5.68 5.60
CA ASP A 63 2.53 6.42 4.33
C ASP A 63 1.60 5.84 3.25
N VAL A 64 1.05 4.64 3.45
CA VAL A 64 0.01 4.07 2.59
C VAL A 64 -1.36 4.11 3.26
N GLY A 65 -1.44 3.76 4.55
CA GLY A 65 -2.70 3.73 5.32
C GLY A 65 -3.16 5.09 5.88
N GLY A 66 -2.28 6.10 5.91
CA GLY A 66 -2.51 7.39 6.56
C GLY A 66 -2.12 7.40 8.03
N GLY A 67 -1.97 8.61 8.59
CA GLY A 67 -1.70 8.85 10.01
C GLY A 67 -0.59 9.85 10.31
N TYR A 68 0.23 10.22 9.31
CA TYR A 68 1.23 11.27 9.42
C TYR A 68 0.68 12.64 9.00
N ASP A 69 1.32 13.72 9.48
CA ASP A 69 0.99 15.10 9.10
C ASP A 69 1.35 15.38 7.63
N ALA A 70 2.53 14.89 7.19
CA ALA A 70 2.90 14.85 5.79
C ALA A 70 2.20 13.65 5.14
N CYS A 71 1.11 13.92 4.41
CA CYS A 71 0.17 12.92 3.95
C CYS A 71 0.24 12.63 2.45
N GLY A 72 1.16 13.23 1.70
CA GLY A 72 1.17 13.19 0.23
C GLY A 72 1.28 11.79 -0.35
N LEU A 73 2.07 10.91 0.27
CA LEU A 73 2.16 9.49 -0.08
C LEU A 73 0.84 8.76 0.20
N SER A 74 0.26 8.95 1.38
CA SER A 74 -0.98 8.28 1.76
C SER A 74 -2.17 8.76 0.93
N ASP A 75 -2.13 10.02 0.49
CA ASP A 75 -3.11 10.59 -0.41
C ASP A 75 -3.01 9.98 -1.82
N CYS A 76 -1.84 9.52 -2.28
CA CYS A 76 -1.73 8.70 -3.50
C CYS A 76 -2.55 7.42 -3.38
N ALA A 77 -2.36 6.66 -2.31
CA ALA A 77 -3.10 5.42 -2.06
C ALA A 77 -4.60 5.67 -1.84
N LEU A 78 -4.97 6.76 -1.15
CA LEU A 78 -6.36 7.13 -0.90
C LEU A 78 -7.08 7.55 -2.19
N VAL A 79 -6.44 8.36 -3.05
CA VAL A 79 -7.00 8.72 -4.36
C VAL A 79 -7.23 7.48 -5.20
N TRP A 80 -6.25 6.58 -5.26
CA TRP A 80 -6.39 5.29 -5.96
C TRP A 80 -7.58 4.48 -5.45
N MET A 81 -7.77 4.41 -4.13
CA MET A 81 -8.92 3.68 -3.54
C MET A 81 -10.25 4.36 -3.87
N ILE A 82 -10.30 5.70 -3.79
CA ILE A 82 -11.49 6.49 -4.11
C ILE A 82 -11.89 6.27 -5.58
N ASP A 83 -10.93 6.28 -6.50
CA ASP A 83 -11.18 6.04 -7.92
C ASP A 83 -11.76 4.65 -8.17
N HIS A 84 -11.27 3.65 -7.45
CA HIS A 84 -11.84 2.30 -7.49
C HIS A 84 -13.24 2.25 -6.88
N ALA A 85 -13.47 2.95 -5.78
CA ALA A 85 -14.77 2.98 -5.14
C ALA A 85 -15.84 3.70 -5.96
N TYR A 86 -15.47 4.73 -6.73
CA TYR A 86 -16.38 5.35 -7.69
C TYR A 86 -16.88 4.38 -8.75
N LYS A 87 -16.04 3.44 -9.23
CA LYS A 87 -16.44 2.39 -10.18
C LYS A 87 -17.52 1.45 -9.61
N HIS A 88 -17.66 1.41 -8.28
CA HIS A 88 -18.68 0.63 -7.56
C HIS A 88 -19.80 1.48 -6.96
N GLY A 89 -19.95 2.74 -7.40
CA GLY A 89 -21.06 3.62 -7.02
C GLY A 89 -20.92 4.29 -5.66
N MET A 90 -19.77 4.18 -4.99
CA MET A 90 -19.53 4.91 -3.74
C MET A 90 -19.47 6.42 -4.01
N ARG A 91 -20.04 7.23 -3.13
CA ARG A 91 -20.01 8.69 -3.27
C ARG A 91 -19.21 9.28 -2.12
N VAL A 92 -18.14 9.99 -2.47
CA VAL A 92 -17.31 10.74 -1.52
C VAL A 92 -17.65 12.23 -1.63
N LYS A 93 -17.58 12.96 -0.51
CA LYS A 93 -17.78 14.41 -0.53
C LYS A 93 -16.71 15.06 -1.40
N ALA A 94 -17.10 15.75 -2.47
CA ALA A 94 -16.17 16.44 -3.36
C ALA A 94 -15.26 17.44 -2.62
N SER A 95 -15.77 18.08 -1.56
CA SER A 95 -14.98 18.97 -0.71
C SER A 95 -13.91 18.27 0.11
N ALA A 96 -14.06 16.98 0.40
CA ALA A 96 -13.02 16.17 1.03
C ALA A 96 -11.94 15.78 0.01
N VAL A 97 -12.34 15.32 -1.18
CA VAL A 97 -11.40 14.96 -2.26
C VAL A 97 -10.53 16.16 -2.68
N LYS A 98 -11.11 17.36 -2.76
CA LYS A 98 -10.38 18.60 -3.06
C LYS A 98 -9.30 18.98 -2.03
N LYS A 99 -9.34 18.42 -0.82
CA LYS A 99 -8.35 18.70 0.22
C LYS A 99 -7.16 17.74 0.18
N LEU A 100 -7.28 16.62 -0.55
CA LEU A 100 -6.20 15.65 -0.69
C LEU A 100 -5.04 16.31 -1.43
N LYS A 101 -3.83 16.06 -0.94
CA LYS A 101 -2.58 16.62 -1.45
C LYS A 101 -1.70 15.50 -1.99
N LYS A 102 -2.18 14.80 -3.02
CA LYS A 102 -1.43 13.73 -3.68
C LYS A 102 -0.05 14.25 -4.11
N ASP A 103 1.00 13.75 -3.49
CA ASP A 103 2.38 14.11 -3.80
C ASP A 103 3.29 12.90 -3.61
N ALA A 104 3.74 12.33 -4.73
CA ALA A 104 4.64 11.17 -4.78
C ALA A 104 6.03 11.48 -4.19
N CYS A 105 6.40 12.76 -4.14
CA CYS A 105 7.70 13.23 -3.67
C CYS A 105 7.65 13.73 -2.22
N ASP A 106 6.51 13.61 -1.54
CA ASP A 106 6.40 13.99 -0.12
C ASP A 106 7.30 13.09 0.77
N THR A 107 7.37 13.47 2.04
CA THR A 107 8.20 12.86 3.07
C THR A 107 7.94 11.36 3.16
N LEU A 108 9.01 10.57 2.97
CA LEU A 108 9.03 9.15 3.34
C LEU A 108 9.43 9.05 4.81
N HIS A 109 8.56 8.49 5.64
CA HIS A 109 8.83 8.36 7.06
C HIS A 109 9.59 7.07 7.35
N ASP A 110 10.51 7.08 8.34
CA ASP A 110 11.09 5.83 8.86
C ASP A 110 10.32 5.39 10.10
N SER A 111 9.48 4.37 9.95
CA SER A 111 8.73 3.77 11.06
C SER A 111 9.60 2.86 11.95
N TYR A 112 10.81 2.51 11.50
CA TYR A 112 11.75 1.66 12.22
C TYR A 112 12.61 2.45 13.21
N ASP A 113 11.98 2.98 14.24
CA ASP A 113 12.65 3.73 15.30
C ASP A 113 12.34 3.20 16.71
N GLY A 114 13.11 3.64 17.71
CA GLY A 114 12.92 3.30 19.11
C GLY A 114 12.90 1.79 19.37
N ILE A 115 11.83 1.29 19.98
CA ILE A 115 11.69 -0.12 20.35
C ILE A 115 11.75 -1.07 19.13
N TRP A 116 11.37 -0.59 17.94
CA TRP A 116 11.38 -1.41 16.72
C TRP A 116 12.79 -1.82 16.31
N LYS A 117 13.81 -0.99 16.59
CA LYS A 117 15.21 -1.30 16.29
C LYS A 117 15.73 -2.55 17.00
N ALA A 118 15.12 -2.94 18.12
CA ALA A 118 15.48 -4.13 18.87
C ALA A 118 14.89 -5.43 18.31
N PHE A 119 13.84 -5.35 17.46
CA PHE A 119 13.10 -6.51 16.96
C PHE A 119 13.53 -6.97 15.56
N GLY A 120 14.37 -6.20 14.87
CA GLY A 120 14.92 -6.57 13.56
C GLY A 120 14.03 -6.17 12.38
N ILE A 121 14.58 -6.44 11.19
CA ILE A 121 14.04 -5.99 9.91
C ILE A 121 13.55 -7.18 9.08
N LYS A 122 12.43 -6.99 8.39
CA LYS A 122 11.95 -7.88 7.33
C LYS A 122 11.49 -7.04 6.13
N VAL A 123 12.36 -6.93 5.13
CA VAL A 123 12.01 -6.29 3.85
C VAL A 123 10.97 -7.14 3.14
N ARG A 124 10.01 -6.46 2.50
CA ARG A 124 8.88 -7.11 1.84
C ARG A 124 9.29 -7.69 0.50
N SER A 125 8.80 -8.88 0.18
CA SER A 125 8.99 -9.50 -1.13
C SER A 125 7.87 -9.07 -2.07
N ILE A 126 8.27 -8.47 -3.20
CA ILE A 126 7.38 -8.04 -4.27
C ILE A 126 7.64 -8.94 -5.48
N ALA A 127 6.60 -9.58 -6.00
CA ALA A 127 6.73 -10.47 -7.16
C ALA A 127 6.94 -9.68 -8.46
N ASP A 128 7.64 -10.26 -9.45
CA ASP A 128 7.85 -9.64 -10.77
C ASP A 128 6.54 -9.33 -11.52
N SER A 129 5.47 -10.05 -11.17
CA SER A 129 4.14 -9.86 -11.73
C SER A 129 3.31 -8.80 -10.99
N ALA A 130 3.79 -8.29 -9.85
CA ALA A 130 3.07 -7.36 -9.02
C ALA A 130 2.81 -6.02 -9.73
N VAL A 131 1.68 -5.41 -9.40
CA VAL A 131 1.33 -4.08 -9.88
C VAL A 131 1.88 -3.05 -8.92
N ILE A 132 2.53 -2.03 -9.45
CA ILE A 132 3.06 -0.90 -8.70
C ILE A 132 2.33 0.36 -9.18
N ASP A 133 1.97 1.24 -8.28
CA ASP A 133 1.27 2.48 -8.66
C ASP A 133 2.23 3.44 -9.37
N VAL A 134 1.71 4.20 -10.35
CA VAL A 134 2.49 5.23 -11.08
C VAL A 134 3.06 6.33 -10.18
N SER A 135 2.48 6.59 -9.00
CA SER A 135 3.09 7.48 -8.01
C SER A 135 4.45 6.98 -7.53
N THR A 136 4.64 5.66 -7.44
CA THR A 136 5.94 5.09 -7.09
C THR A 136 6.94 5.29 -8.22
N GLN A 137 6.51 5.14 -9.48
CA GLN A 137 7.35 5.46 -10.64
C GLN A 137 7.80 6.91 -10.60
N GLU A 138 6.86 7.83 -10.39
CA GLU A 138 7.13 9.27 -10.29
C GLU A 138 8.16 9.56 -9.19
N ARG A 139 8.04 8.88 -8.03
CA ARG A 139 9.01 9.01 -6.93
C ARG A 139 10.39 8.51 -7.32
N VAL A 140 10.52 7.32 -7.93
CA VAL A 140 11.79 6.76 -8.40
C VAL A 140 12.47 7.70 -9.39
N GLU A 141 11.71 8.34 -10.28
CA GLU A 141 12.25 9.26 -11.29
C GLU A 141 12.69 10.62 -10.72
N LYS A 142 12.00 11.12 -9.68
CA LYS A 142 12.16 12.49 -9.19
C LYS A 142 12.94 12.62 -7.88
N VAL A 143 12.97 11.58 -7.06
CA VAL A 143 13.66 11.58 -5.76
C VAL A 143 14.97 10.81 -5.91
N ALA A 144 16.08 11.54 -6.02
CA ALA A 144 17.39 11.00 -6.38
C ALA A 144 17.86 9.80 -5.53
N ASP A 145 17.52 9.81 -4.23
CA ASP A 145 17.97 8.78 -3.28
C ASP A 145 16.92 7.68 -3.03
N TYR A 146 15.79 7.70 -3.76
CA TYR A 146 14.75 6.68 -3.62
C TYR A 146 14.96 5.52 -4.61
N ASN A 147 15.69 4.50 -4.17
CA ASN A 147 15.95 3.28 -4.93
C ASN A 147 15.73 2.03 -4.03
N PRO A 148 14.47 1.62 -3.80
CA PRO A 148 14.17 0.47 -2.95
C PRO A 148 14.62 -0.85 -3.61
N ASP A 149 15.43 -1.63 -2.89
CA ASP A 149 16.04 -2.87 -3.38
C ASP A 149 15.06 -4.03 -3.61
N ASN A 150 13.79 -3.88 -3.21
CA ASN A 150 12.76 -4.90 -3.32
C ASN A 150 11.78 -4.70 -4.47
N LEU A 151 12.01 -3.71 -5.35
CA LEU A 151 11.25 -3.60 -6.59
C LEU A 151 11.67 -4.68 -7.61
N PRO A 152 10.74 -5.15 -8.45
CA PRO A 152 11.08 -5.97 -9.61
C PRO A 152 12.07 -5.25 -10.54
N THR A 153 12.88 -6.02 -11.27
CA THR A 153 13.79 -5.46 -12.30
C THR A 153 13.04 -4.72 -13.41
N GLU A 154 11.84 -5.19 -13.75
CA GLU A 154 10.93 -4.54 -14.71
C GLU A 154 9.58 -4.25 -14.05
N PRO A 155 9.46 -3.17 -13.25
CA PRO A 155 8.24 -2.82 -12.55
C PRO A 155 7.04 -2.61 -13.49
N LYS A 156 5.88 -3.17 -13.13
CA LYS A 156 4.63 -2.97 -13.87
C LYS A 156 3.84 -1.80 -13.27
N TYR A 157 4.16 -0.60 -13.73
CA TYR A 157 3.46 0.61 -13.29
C TYR A 157 2.04 0.72 -13.86
N LYS A 158 1.04 0.96 -13.02
CA LYS A 158 -0.37 1.16 -13.40
C LYS A 158 -1.06 2.23 -12.56
N THR A 159 -2.15 2.77 -13.12
CA THR A 159 -3.11 3.65 -12.43
C THR A 159 -4.26 2.87 -11.83
#